data_AF-A0A815ZDB7-F1
#
_entry.id   AF-A0A815ZDB7-F1
#
_cell.length_a   1.000
_cell.length_b   1.000
_cell.length_c   1.000
_cell.angle_alpha   90.00
_cell.angle_beta   90.00
_cell.angle_gamma   90.00
#
_symmetry.space_group_name_H-M   'P 1'
#
loop_
_entity.id
_entity.type
_entity.pdbx_description
1 polymer ?
#
loop_
_entity_poly.entity_id
_entity_poly.type
_entity_poly.pdbx_seq_one_letter_code
_entity_poly.pdbx_strand_id
1 'polypeptide(L)'
;TTITGRLSSSNPVFRRPGGSSGYFYYQAIQVTVSTSGLYSFISTDAMDSFGCLYSDFVDPSYPSQNLISTDDDGAGNQQFRINATLQYGRTYVLIVTTFNTNKMGVYMITVNGPSSVILSTFIPSTSRPMTSSVTTSAGPSTSSGSLSSSSPIFVRPDKSSGRYYYQAIRVTVSTS
;
A
#
# COMPACT_ATOMS: atom_id res chain seq x y z
N THR A 1 7.54 18.29 2.83
CA THR A 1 7.12 17.89 1.47
C THR A 1 5.62 17.81 1.39
N THR A 2 5.00 18.19 0.27
CA THR A 2 3.55 18.06 0.09
C THR A 2 3.25 17.24 -1.17
N ILE A 3 2.22 16.40 -1.12
CA ILE A 3 1.67 15.68 -2.27
C ILE A 3 0.17 15.88 -2.34
N THR A 4 -0.35 16.08 -3.54
CA THR A 4 -1.78 16.26 -3.82
C THR A 4 -2.27 15.20 -4.79
N GLY A 5 -3.54 14.83 -4.69
CA GLY A 5 -4.18 13.95 -5.66
C GLY A 5 -5.70 13.93 -5.51
N ARG A 6 -6.33 12.94 -6.13
CA ARG A 6 -7.78 12.76 -6.09
C ARG A 6 -8.15 11.28 -5.93
N LEU A 7 -9.06 11.00 -5.01
CA LEU A 7 -9.82 9.75 -4.98
C LEU A 7 -11.01 9.86 -5.92
N SER A 8 -11.18 8.86 -6.76
CA SER A 8 -12.22 8.74 -7.77
C SER A 8 -12.62 7.28 -7.95
N SER A 9 -13.64 7.03 -8.78
CA SER A 9 -14.16 5.67 -9.00
C SER A 9 -13.19 4.75 -9.74
N SER A 10 -12.11 5.28 -10.32
CA SER A 10 -11.04 4.50 -10.95
C SER A 10 -9.96 4.07 -9.96
N ASN A 11 -9.95 4.62 -8.74
CA ASN A 11 -9.03 4.18 -7.70
C ASN A 11 -9.39 2.77 -7.23
N PRO A 12 -8.38 1.95 -6.86
CA PRO A 12 -8.64 0.66 -6.24
C PRO A 12 -9.41 0.83 -4.93
N VAL A 13 -10.10 -0.24 -4.53
CA VAL A 13 -10.82 -0.29 -3.27
C VAL A 13 -10.24 -1.34 -2.34
N PHE A 14 -10.30 -1.07 -1.04
CA PHE A 14 -9.89 -2.01 -0.01
C PHE A 14 -10.82 -1.94 1.21
N ARG A 15 -10.73 -2.94 2.08
CA ARG A 15 -11.33 -2.88 3.42
C ARG A 15 -10.31 -2.23 4.34
N ARG A 16 -10.58 -1.03 4.85
CA ARG A 16 -9.64 -0.34 5.74
C ARG A 16 -9.43 -1.09 7.06
N PRO A 17 -8.25 -1.02 7.69
CA PRO A 17 -8.05 -1.52 9.04
C PRO A 17 -9.01 -0.85 10.03
N GLY A 18 -9.53 -1.62 10.99
CA GLY A 18 -10.39 -1.09 12.06
C GLY A 18 -11.77 -0.56 11.65
N GLY A 19 -12.09 -0.52 10.35
CA GLY A 19 -13.36 0.03 9.85
C GLY A 19 -14.52 -0.97 9.81
N SER A 20 -15.74 -0.42 9.85
CA SER A 20 -16.99 -1.11 9.57
C SER A 20 -16.99 -1.80 8.20
N SER A 21 -17.90 -2.76 7.99
CA SER A 21 -18.10 -3.43 6.70
C SER A 21 -18.24 -2.43 5.54
N GLY A 22 -17.32 -2.47 4.58
CA GLY A 22 -17.39 -1.62 3.40
C GLY A 22 -16.10 -1.61 2.58
N TYR A 23 -16.19 -1.09 1.37
CA TYR A 23 -15.05 -0.86 0.49
C TYR A 23 -14.82 0.65 0.34
N PHE A 24 -13.56 1.04 0.40
CA PHE A 24 -13.14 2.44 0.36
C PHE A 24 -12.16 2.65 -0.79
N TYR A 25 -12.36 3.70 -1.57
CA TYR A 25 -11.39 4.13 -2.57
C TYR A 25 -10.11 4.57 -1.86
N TYR A 26 -8.96 4.20 -2.40
CA TYR A 26 -7.69 4.58 -1.78
C TYR A 26 -6.61 4.93 -2.80
N GLN A 27 -5.65 5.71 -2.35
CA GLN A 27 -4.37 5.91 -3.02
C GLN A 27 -3.25 5.33 -2.16
N ALA A 28 -2.38 4.52 -2.75
CA ALA A 28 -1.11 4.16 -2.13
C ALA A 28 0.00 5.12 -2.56
N ILE A 29 0.78 5.56 -1.58
CA ILE A 29 1.91 6.46 -1.75
C ILE A 29 3.12 5.78 -1.12
N GLN A 30 4.10 5.44 -1.94
CA GLN A 30 5.39 4.98 -1.46
C GLN A 30 6.12 6.16 -0.82
N VAL A 31 6.70 5.92 0.35
CA VAL A 31 7.43 6.90 1.16
C VAL A 31 8.85 6.40 1.34
N THR A 32 9.81 7.21 0.89
CA THR A 32 11.24 6.96 1.07
C THR A 32 11.88 8.15 1.77
N VAL A 33 12.61 7.88 2.85
CA VAL A 33 13.28 8.90 3.68
C VAL A 33 14.80 8.82 3.53
N SER A 34 15.47 9.98 3.46
CA SER A 34 16.93 10.07 3.43
C SER A 34 17.57 10.14 4.82
N THR A 35 16.79 10.32 5.87
CA THR A 35 17.29 10.43 7.25
C THR A 35 16.33 9.74 8.21
N SER A 36 16.86 8.89 9.10
CA SER A 36 16.07 8.26 10.16
C SER A 36 15.57 9.31 11.15
N GLY A 37 14.33 9.17 11.64
CA GLY A 37 13.79 10.04 12.67
C GLY A 37 12.26 10.09 12.68
N LEU A 38 11.70 11.02 13.45
CA LEU A 38 10.26 11.19 13.58
C LEU A 38 9.70 11.97 12.37
N TYR A 39 8.75 11.36 11.67
CA TYR A 39 7.99 11.99 10.59
C TYR A 39 6.51 12.11 10.97
N SER A 40 5.88 13.17 10.49
CA SER A 40 4.45 13.44 10.66
C SER A 40 3.79 13.56 9.29
N PHE A 41 2.77 12.74 9.05
CA PHE A 41 1.92 12.74 7.85
C PHE A 41 0.58 13.35 8.21
N ILE A 42 0.24 14.47 7.58
CA ILE A 42 -0.93 15.28 7.93
C ILE A 42 -1.77 15.50 6.68
N SER A 43 -3.04 15.13 6.72
CA SER A 43 -4.02 15.54 5.70
C SER A 43 -4.54 16.95 5.99
N THR A 44 -4.85 17.72 4.95
CA THR A 44 -5.14 19.16 5.08
C THR A 44 -6.26 19.64 4.16
N ASP A 45 -7.25 18.79 3.85
CA ASP A 45 -8.29 19.06 2.86
C ASP A 45 -9.72 19.03 3.40
N ALA A 46 -10.70 19.35 2.54
CA ALA A 46 -12.12 19.37 2.91
C ALA A 46 -12.76 17.96 3.07
N MET A 47 -12.04 16.90 2.72
CA MET A 47 -12.54 15.54 2.77
C MET A 47 -12.28 14.92 4.14
N ASP A 48 -13.29 14.28 4.72
CA ASP A 48 -13.19 13.44 5.91
C ASP A 48 -12.29 12.22 5.63
N SER A 49 -11.06 12.32 6.10
CA SER A 49 -9.93 11.53 5.62
C SER A 49 -9.51 10.46 6.63
N PHE A 50 -8.92 9.38 6.12
CA PHE A 50 -8.37 8.31 6.96
C PHE A 50 -7.03 7.91 6.39
N GLY A 51 -6.01 7.86 7.25
CA GLY A 51 -4.65 7.48 6.90
C GLY A 51 -4.31 6.09 7.43
N CYS A 52 -3.55 5.31 6.67
CA CYS A 52 -2.91 4.08 7.16
C CYS A 52 -1.44 4.08 6.75
N LEU A 53 -0.53 3.90 7.70
CA LEU A 53 0.90 3.80 7.43
C LEU A 53 1.38 2.35 7.59
N TYR A 54 2.19 1.88 6.64
CA TYR A 54 2.72 0.52 6.57
C TYR A 54 4.24 0.50 6.49
N SER A 55 4.87 -0.55 7.05
CA SER A 55 6.32 -0.74 7.11
C SER A 55 6.96 -1.37 5.87
N ASP A 56 6.16 -1.77 4.88
CA ASP A 56 6.58 -2.40 3.62
C ASP A 56 5.38 -2.40 2.63
N PHE A 57 5.25 -3.42 1.78
CA PHE A 57 4.13 -3.64 0.87
C PHE A 57 2.77 -3.70 1.58
N VAL A 58 1.75 -3.32 0.83
CA VAL A 58 0.34 -3.40 1.20
C VAL A 58 -0.33 -4.47 0.34
N ASP A 59 -0.95 -5.46 0.98
CA ASP A 59 -1.90 -6.36 0.34
C ASP A 59 -3.32 -5.94 0.72
N PRO A 60 -4.14 -5.43 -0.22
CA PRO A 60 -5.53 -5.02 0.05
C PRO A 60 -6.41 -6.14 0.61
N SER A 61 -6.01 -7.41 0.44
CA SER A 61 -6.71 -8.58 1.01
C SER A 61 -6.40 -8.78 2.50
N TYR A 62 -5.27 -8.27 2.98
CA TYR A 62 -4.79 -8.37 4.36
C TYR A 62 -4.43 -6.98 4.89
N PRO A 63 -5.42 -6.08 5.06
CA PRO A 63 -5.19 -4.67 5.35
C PRO A 63 -4.47 -4.40 6.68
N SER A 64 -4.50 -5.35 7.62
CA SER A 64 -3.78 -5.22 8.90
C SER A 64 -2.31 -5.68 8.83
N GLN A 65 -1.90 -6.32 7.74
CA GLN A 65 -0.52 -6.80 7.59
C GLN A 65 0.41 -5.60 7.39
N ASN A 66 1.57 -5.61 8.08
CA ASN A 66 2.58 -4.54 8.05
C ASN A 66 2.09 -3.17 8.53
N LEU A 67 0.89 -3.08 9.10
CA LEU A 67 0.31 -1.83 9.58
C LEU A 67 1.11 -1.30 10.78
N ILE A 68 1.57 -0.05 10.67
CA ILE A 68 2.25 0.68 11.74
C ILE A 68 1.21 1.44 12.56
N SER A 69 0.37 2.23 11.89
CA SER A 69 -0.56 3.13 12.55
C SER A 69 -1.65 3.59 11.60
N THR A 70 -2.79 3.98 12.16
CA THR A 70 -3.92 4.59 11.46
C THR A 70 -4.43 5.76 12.25
N ASP A 71 -5.01 6.74 11.56
CA ASP A 71 -5.67 7.87 12.18
C ASP A 71 -6.69 8.49 11.21
N ASP A 72 -7.68 9.19 11.75
CA ASP A 72 -8.77 9.83 11.00
C ASP A 72 -9.08 11.27 11.44
N ASP A 73 -8.71 11.67 12.65
CA ASP A 73 -9.00 13.04 13.13
C ASP A 73 -7.90 13.63 14.05
N GLY A 74 -6.71 13.02 14.11
CA GLY A 74 -5.62 13.49 14.96
C GLY A 74 -5.01 14.84 14.57
N ALA A 75 -5.36 15.39 13.39
CA ALA A 75 -5.05 16.78 13.01
C ALA A 75 -6.22 17.75 13.26
N GLY A 76 -7.39 17.24 13.67
CA GLY A 76 -8.65 17.98 13.77
C GLY A 76 -9.30 18.23 12.42
N ASN A 77 -10.55 18.69 12.42
CA ASN A 77 -11.34 18.95 11.22
C ASN A 77 -11.46 17.72 10.29
N GLN A 78 -11.61 16.52 10.85
CA GLN A 78 -11.73 15.25 10.13
C GLN A 78 -10.47 14.92 9.30
N GLN A 79 -9.32 15.42 9.76
CA GLN A 79 -8.03 15.22 9.11
C GLN A 79 -7.14 14.31 9.96
N PHE A 80 -6.60 13.26 9.34
CA PHE A 80 -5.63 12.40 10.00
C PHE A 80 -4.27 13.09 10.20
N ARG A 81 -3.61 12.71 11.30
CA ARG A 81 -2.20 12.95 11.65
C ARG A 81 -1.57 11.65 12.13
N ILE A 82 -0.66 11.09 11.33
CA ILE A 82 0.14 9.92 11.71
C ILE A 82 1.57 10.37 12.02
N ASN A 83 2.04 10.07 13.23
CA ASN A 83 3.43 10.28 13.64
C ASN A 83 4.14 8.93 13.73
N ALA A 84 5.27 8.79 13.04
CA ALA A 84 6.04 7.54 13.04
C ALA A 84 7.55 7.79 12.92
N THR A 85 8.33 7.01 13.65
CA THR A 85 9.78 6.98 13.49
C THR A 85 10.13 6.11 12.29
N LEU A 86 10.66 6.72 11.24
CA LEU A 86 11.08 6.04 10.02
C LEU A 86 12.59 5.85 10.00
N GLN A 87 13.05 4.77 9.39
CA GLN A 87 14.47 4.44 9.25
C GLN A 87 14.92 4.66 7.80
N TYR A 88 16.12 5.24 7.64
CA TYR A 88 16.80 5.30 6.35
C TYR A 88 16.97 3.91 5.73
N GLY A 89 16.88 3.83 4.40
CA GLY A 89 17.03 2.57 3.65
C GLY A 89 15.81 1.64 3.72
N ARG A 90 14.73 2.06 4.39
CA ARG A 90 13.44 1.35 4.37
C ARG A 90 12.42 2.05 3.49
N THR A 91 11.53 1.26 2.91
CA THR A 91 10.38 1.73 2.15
C THR A 91 9.14 1.60 3.01
N TYR A 92 8.33 2.65 3.05
CA TYR A 92 7.05 2.67 3.73
C TYR A 92 5.94 2.95 2.72
N VAL A 93 4.70 2.62 3.08
CA VAL A 93 3.52 2.95 2.27
C VAL A 93 2.52 3.70 3.12
N LEU A 94 2.15 4.89 2.67
CA LEU A 94 1.00 5.63 3.19
C LEU A 94 -0.20 5.34 2.28
N ILE A 95 -1.28 4.84 2.86
CA ILE A 95 -2.59 4.77 2.22
C ILE A 95 -3.39 5.99 2.65
N VAL A 96 -3.89 6.72 1.66
CA VAL A 96 -4.85 7.82 1.84
C VAL A 96 -6.22 7.31 1.41
N THR A 97 -7.20 7.38 2.31
CA THR A 97 -8.59 6.99 2.06
C THR A 97 -9.54 7.90 2.84
N THR A 98 -10.81 7.51 2.97
CA THR A 98 -11.88 8.29 3.59
C THR A 98 -12.44 7.62 4.82
N PHE A 99 -13.01 8.41 5.74
CA PHE A 99 -13.67 7.84 6.91
C PHE A 99 -14.98 7.10 6.54
N ASN A 100 -15.72 7.63 5.57
CA ASN A 100 -16.97 7.05 5.08
C ASN A 100 -16.79 6.33 3.73
N THR A 101 -17.56 5.27 3.48
CA THR A 101 -17.52 4.52 2.21
C THR A 101 -18.04 5.35 1.04
N ASN A 102 -17.62 5.01 -0.19
CA ASN A 102 -18.03 5.67 -1.44
C ASN A 102 -17.75 7.19 -1.50
N LYS A 103 -16.93 7.71 -0.58
CA LYS A 103 -16.46 9.10 -0.64
C LYS A 103 -15.25 9.19 -1.57
N MET A 104 -15.20 10.31 -2.27
CA MET A 104 -14.21 10.66 -3.29
C MET A 104 -13.97 12.16 -3.19
N GLY A 105 -12.80 12.63 -3.61
CA GLY A 105 -12.43 14.02 -3.44
C GLY A 105 -10.95 14.25 -3.68
N VAL A 106 -10.57 15.52 -3.69
CA VAL A 106 -9.16 15.90 -3.65
C VAL A 106 -8.59 15.65 -2.26
N TYR A 107 -7.31 15.33 -2.21
CA TYR A 107 -6.56 15.22 -0.96
C TYR A 107 -5.18 15.88 -1.12
N MET A 108 -4.67 16.35 0.01
CA MET A 108 -3.38 17.00 0.16
C MET A 108 -2.76 16.51 1.44
N ILE A 109 -1.61 15.87 1.32
CA ILE A 109 -0.82 15.37 2.45
C ILE A 109 0.43 16.21 2.57
N THR A 110 0.63 16.78 3.76
CA THR A 110 1.86 17.43 4.17
C THR A 110 2.68 16.48 5.04
N VAL A 111 3.95 16.32 4.71
CA VAL A 111 4.90 15.49 5.43
C VAL A 111 6.00 16.37 6.03
N ASN A 112 6.10 16.31 7.36
CA ASN A 112 7.11 17.00 8.15
C ASN A 112 8.08 15.99 8.76
N GLY A 113 9.35 16.34 8.89
CA GLY A 113 10.36 15.47 9.48
C GLY A 113 11.77 16.06 9.36
N PRO A 114 12.81 15.31 9.78
CA PRO A 114 14.19 15.79 9.81
C PRO A 114 14.82 16.00 8.42
N SER A 115 14.24 15.44 7.36
CA SER A 115 14.74 15.62 5.99
C SER A 115 13.61 15.58 4.96
N SER A 116 13.93 15.95 3.72
CA SER A 116 13.02 15.81 2.59
C SER A 116 12.64 14.35 2.36
N VAL A 117 11.37 14.13 2.01
CA VAL A 117 10.81 12.82 1.73
C VAL A 117 10.51 12.70 0.24
N ILE A 118 10.80 11.54 -0.35
CA ILE A 118 10.39 11.19 -1.71
C ILE A 118 9.05 10.46 -1.62
N LEU A 119 8.07 10.96 -2.36
CA LEU A 119 6.71 10.43 -2.41
C LEU A 119 6.37 10.03 -3.84
N SER A 120 5.85 8.80 -4.02
CA SER A 120 5.43 8.32 -5.34
C SER A 120 4.14 7.52 -5.24
N THR A 121 3.14 7.88 -6.04
CA THR A 121 1.86 7.16 -6.10
C THR A 121 1.99 5.88 -6.91
N PHE A 122 1.36 4.80 -6.46
CA PHE A 122 1.29 3.55 -7.20
C PHE A 122 -0.04 2.83 -6.93
N ILE A 123 -0.35 1.82 -7.74
CA ILE A 123 -1.47 0.90 -7.50
C ILE A 123 -0.87 -0.37 -6.86
N PRO A 124 -1.20 -0.71 -5.60
CA PRO A 124 -0.72 -1.95 -5.00
C PRO A 124 -1.22 -3.15 -5.77
N SER A 125 -0.30 -4.01 -6.18
CA SER A 125 -0.64 -5.34 -6.67
C SER A 125 -1.01 -6.23 -5.49
N THR A 126 -2.02 -7.08 -5.65
CA THR A 126 -2.34 -8.16 -4.69
C THR A 126 -1.27 -9.25 -4.67
N SER A 127 -0.23 -9.16 -5.51
CA SER A 127 0.93 -10.02 -5.46
C SER A 127 1.88 -9.53 -4.35
N ARG A 128 1.99 -10.30 -3.26
CA ARG A 128 3.08 -10.16 -2.30
C ARG A 128 4.41 -10.08 -3.06
N PRO A 129 5.31 -9.11 -2.78
CA PRO A 129 6.67 -9.18 -3.32
C PRO A 129 7.26 -10.52 -2.89
N MET A 130 7.61 -11.36 -3.85
CA MET A 130 8.30 -12.60 -3.56
C MET A 130 9.69 -12.26 -3.02
N THR A 131 9.88 -12.28 -1.70
CA THR A 131 11.21 -12.53 -1.13
C THR A 131 11.52 -14.00 -1.34
N SER A 132 11.83 -14.37 -2.57
CA SER A 132 12.43 -15.67 -2.86
C SER A 132 13.93 -15.51 -2.69
N SER A 133 14.47 -16.00 -1.58
CA SER A 133 15.87 -16.40 -1.50
C SER A 133 16.08 -17.55 -2.47
N VAL A 134 16.31 -17.24 -3.74
CA VAL A 134 16.73 -18.24 -4.74
C VAL A 134 18.26 -18.23 -4.75
N THR A 135 18.85 -19.28 -4.20
CA THR A 135 20.25 -19.62 -4.48
C THR A 135 20.31 -20.07 -5.94
N THR A 136 20.85 -19.23 -6.81
CA THR A 136 21.05 -19.56 -8.23
C THR A 136 22.17 -20.58 -8.37
N SER A 137 21.87 -21.79 -8.85
CA SER A 137 22.84 -22.63 -9.56
C SER A 137 22.55 -22.56 -11.05
N ALA A 138 23.60 -22.29 -11.84
CA ALA A 138 23.50 -22.07 -13.27
C ALA A 138 23.16 -23.39 -14.00
N GLY A 139 21.93 -23.50 -14.48
CA GLY A 139 21.44 -24.57 -15.34
C GLY A 139 19.98 -24.32 -15.74
N PRO A 140 19.47 -24.95 -16.82
CA PRO A 140 18.07 -24.82 -17.22
C PRO A 140 17.17 -25.23 -16.04
N SER A 141 16.55 -24.23 -15.41
CA SER A 141 15.87 -24.41 -14.13
C SER A 141 14.40 -24.72 -14.39
N THR A 142 13.99 -25.97 -14.17
CA THR A 142 12.57 -26.31 -14.06
C THR A 142 12.05 -25.79 -12.72
N SER A 143 11.24 -24.73 -12.72
CA SER A 143 10.55 -24.26 -11.53
C SER A 143 9.29 -25.09 -11.31
N SER A 144 9.33 -26.06 -10.40
CA SER A 144 8.14 -26.78 -9.92
C SER A 144 7.67 -26.19 -8.59
N GLY A 145 6.37 -25.89 -8.46
CA GLY A 145 5.77 -25.42 -7.21
C GLY A 145 4.38 -26.04 -6.99
N SER A 146 4.00 -26.18 -5.72
CA SER A 146 2.66 -26.61 -5.32
C SER A 146 1.82 -25.42 -4.86
N LEU A 147 0.56 -25.39 -5.26
CA LEU A 147 -0.42 -24.42 -4.75
C LEU A 147 -0.92 -24.91 -3.39
N SER A 148 -0.98 -24.00 -2.42
CA SER A 148 -1.55 -24.25 -1.09
C SER A 148 -2.51 -23.12 -0.71
N SER A 149 -3.21 -23.28 0.42
CA SER A 149 -4.03 -22.21 1.00
C SER A 149 -3.24 -20.95 1.36
N SER A 150 -1.91 -21.03 1.41
CA SER A 150 -1.01 -19.90 1.64
C SER A 150 -0.54 -19.21 0.34
N SER A 151 -0.88 -19.76 -0.83
CA SER A 151 -0.56 -19.17 -2.13
C SER A 151 -1.38 -17.90 -2.39
N PRO A 152 -0.86 -16.93 -3.15
CA PRO A 152 -1.61 -15.73 -3.49
C PRO A 152 -2.82 -16.08 -4.36
N ILE A 153 -3.87 -15.25 -4.28
CA ILE A 153 -5.14 -15.44 -4.98
C ILE A 153 -5.38 -14.35 -6.03
N PHE A 154 -5.99 -14.71 -7.15
CA PHE A 154 -6.40 -13.78 -8.21
C PHE A 154 -7.83 -14.08 -8.66
N VAL A 155 -8.51 -13.06 -9.22
CA VAL A 155 -9.82 -13.19 -9.86
C VAL A 155 -9.60 -13.27 -11.35
N ARG A 156 -9.99 -14.37 -11.98
CA ARG A 156 -9.78 -14.53 -13.43
C ARG A 156 -10.63 -13.51 -14.21
N PRO A 157 -10.12 -12.94 -15.31
CA PRO A 157 -10.86 -11.95 -16.09
C PRO A 157 -12.09 -12.55 -16.79
N ASP A 158 -12.10 -13.87 -17.04
CA ASP A 158 -13.18 -14.60 -17.74
C ASP A 158 -14.29 -15.12 -16.80
N LYS A 159 -14.19 -14.86 -15.50
CA LYS A 159 -15.14 -15.37 -14.50
C LYS A 159 -15.79 -14.24 -13.73
N SER A 160 -17.12 -14.29 -13.62
CA SER A 160 -17.93 -13.36 -12.83
C SER A 160 -17.78 -13.57 -11.32
N SER A 161 -17.19 -14.68 -10.88
CA SER A 161 -16.90 -14.97 -9.47
C SER A 161 -15.82 -16.03 -9.30
N GLY A 162 -15.17 -16.04 -8.12
CA GLY A 162 -14.16 -17.03 -7.73
C GLY A 162 -12.80 -16.42 -7.39
N ARG A 163 -12.10 -17.03 -6.42
CA ARG A 163 -10.71 -16.70 -6.04
C ARG A 163 -9.84 -17.92 -6.34
N TYR A 164 -8.77 -17.72 -7.09
CA TYR A 164 -7.92 -18.81 -7.59
C TYR A 164 -6.49 -18.63 -7.08
N TYR A 165 -5.94 -19.68 -6.47
CA TYR A 165 -4.54 -19.72 -6.09
C TYR A 165 -3.65 -19.71 -7.33
N TYR A 166 -2.58 -18.93 -7.31
CA TYR A 166 -1.60 -18.89 -8.39
C TYR A 166 -0.16 -18.85 -7.86
N GLN A 167 0.79 -19.16 -8.73
CA GLN A 167 2.21 -18.94 -8.52
C GLN A 167 2.70 -18.13 -9.72
N ALA A 168 3.20 -16.90 -9.49
CA ALA A 168 3.78 -16.11 -10.56
C ALA A 168 5.22 -16.58 -10.81
N ILE A 169 5.51 -16.99 -12.04
CA ILE A 169 6.87 -17.36 -12.44
C ILE A 169 7.50 -16.13 -13.09
N ARG A 170 8.60 -15.63 -12.51
CA ARG A 170 9.39 -14.54 -13.09
C ARG A 170 10.30 -15.13 -14.16
N VAL A 171 10.10 -14.76 -15.42
CA VAL A 171 10.99 -15.13 -16.52
C VAL A 171 11.99 -14.00 -16.71
N THR A 172 13.27 -14.29 -16.55
CA THR A 172 14.36 -13.34 -16.82
C THR A 172 15.07 -13.80 -18.08
N VAL A 173 15.12 -12.94 -19.10
CA VAL A 173 15.93 -13.18 -20.29
C VAL A 173 17.25 -12.44 -20.09
N SER A 174 18.34 -13.18 -19.98
CA SER A 174 19.68 -12.61 -19.99
C SER A 174 20.06 -12.33 -21.45
N THR A 175 20.17 -11.07 -21.84
CA THR A 175 20.77 -10.71 -23.13
C THR A 175 22.30 -10.79 -22.99
N SER A 176 22.95 -11.58 -23.84
CA SER A 176 24.41 -11.65 -23.99
C SER A 176 24.99 -10.39 -24.60
#